data_AF-A0A644XH98-F1
#
_entry.id   AF-A0A644XH98-F1
#
_cell.length_a   1.000
_cell.length_b   1.000
_cell.length_c   1.000
_cell.angle_alpha   90.00
_cell.angle_beta   90.00
_cell.angle_gamma   90.00
#
_symmetry.space_group_name_H-M   'P 1'
#
loop_
_entity.id
_entity.type
_entity.pdbx_description
1 polymer ?
#
loop_
_entity_poly.entity_id
_entity_poly.type
_entity_poly.pdbx_seq_one_letter_code
_entity_poly.pdbx_strand_id
1 'polypeptide(L)'
;MCYNWYVTSSEKDTAKIAAAWDFIKYMVEPENAVLQAQMTGWFPGRSDVDLPVDQEILDAFYNPDQTLYMYPLLSCNDELQTKFAEKLTTVGFATPAFYGDDAAMMAFLEECAAETNAILQENGVYGG
;
A
#
# COMPACT_ATOMS: atom_id res chain seq x y z
N MET A 1 -3.46 -10.21 -1.27
CA MET A 1 -3.79 -8.81 -1.61
C MET A 1 -5.22 -8.54 -1.19
N CYS A 2 -5.50 -7.52 -0.37
CA CYS A 2 -6.87 -7.18 0.05
C CYS A 2 -7.28 -5.90 -0.68
N TYR A 3 -8.35 -5.93 -1.48
CA TYR A 3 -8.93 -4.72 -2.03
C TYR A 3 -9.84 -4.09 -0.99
N ASN A 4 -9.52 -2.87 -0.59
CA ASN A 4 -10.38 -2.10 0.29
C ASN A 4 -11.24 -1.17 -0.55
N TRP A 5 -12.52 -1.51 -0.67
CA TRP A 5 -13.52 -0.68 -1.35
C TRP A 5 -14.25 0.17 -0.31
N TYR A 6 -14.43 1.45 -0.60
CA TYR A 6 -15.08 2.39 0.29
C TYR A 6 -16.16 3.18 -0.45
N VAL A 7 -17.27 3.43 0.23
CA VAL A 7 -18.28 4.41 -0.19
C VAL A 7 -18.20 5.59 0.75
N THR A 8 -18.15 6.81 0.21
CA THR A 8 -18.02 8.02 1.02
C THR A 8 -19.18 8.16 2.00
N SER A 9 -18.87 8.46 3.26
CA SER A 9 -19.85 8.68 4.33
C SER A 9 -20.48 10.07 4.29
N SER A 10 -19.92 11.00 3.50
CA SER A 10 -20.45 12.37 3.37
C SER A 10 -21.59 12.49 2.37
N GLU A 11 -21.82 11.48 1.53
CA GLU A 11 -22.97 11.42 0.64
C GLU A 11 -24.24 11.26 1.48
N LYS A 12 -25.29 12.01 1.11
CA LYS A 12 -26.59 12.02 1.80
C LYS A 12 -27.67 11.37 0.96
N ASP A 13 -27.46 11.25 -0.34
CA ASP A 13 -28.34 10.55 -1.25
C ASP A 13 -28.20 9.03 -1.06
N THR A 14 -29.18 8.45 -0.37
CA THR A 14 -29.22 7.02 -0.07
C THR A 14 -29.30 6.15 -1.32
N ALA A 15 -29.89 6.65 -2.40
CA ALA A 15 -29.97 5.89 -3.66
C ALA A 15 -28.60 5.80 -4.33
N LYS A 16 -27.79 6.88 -4.27
CA LYS A 16 -26.41 6.85 -4.77
C LYS A 16 -25.51 5.95 -3.93
N ILE A 17 -25.65 5.97 -2.61
CA ILE A 17 -24.92 5.07 -1.71
C ILE A 17 -25.25 3.61 -2.04
N ALA A 18 -26.53 3.28 -2.21
CA ALA A 18 -26.95 1.94 -2.59
C ALA A 18 -26.38 1.52 -3.96
N ALA A 19 -26.48 2.40 -4.97
CA ALA A 19 -25.94 2.14 -6.29
C ALA A 19 -24.42 1.94 -6.28
N ALA A 20 -23.68 2.70 -5.47
CA ALA A 20 -22.23 2.54 -5.31
C ALA A 20 -21.88 1.16 -4.71
N TRP A 21 -22.64 0.72 -3.70
CA TRP A 21 -22.47 -0.62 -3.13
C TRP A 21 -22.85 -1.73 -4.10
N ASP A 22 -23.91 -1.56 -4.89
CA ASP A 22 -24.30 -2.51 -5.93
C ASP A 22 -23.22 -2.63 -7.00
N PHE A 23 -22.63 -1.51 -7.41
CA PHE A 23 -21.50 -1.51 -8.34
C PHE A 23 -20.26 -2.23 -7.77
N ILE A 24 -19.89 -1.95 -6.51
CA ILE A 24 -18.76 -2.65 -5.86
C ILE A 24 -19.01 -4.16 -5.82
N LYS A 25 -20.22 -4.59 -5.41
CA LYS A 25 -20.59 -6.01 -5.36
C LYS A 25 -20.46 -6.66 -6.74
N TYR A 26 -20.96 -6.00 -7.79
CA TYR A 26 -20.81 -6.45 -9.17
C TYR A 26 -19.34 -6.62 -9.55
N MET A 27 -18.49 -5.63 -9.30
CA MET A 27 -17.06 -5.68 -9.63
C MET A 27 -16.31 -6.85 -8.96
N VAL A 28 -16.77 -7.31 -7.80
CA VAL A 28 -16.13 -8.41 -7.04
C VAL A 28 -16.84 -9.76 -7.20
N GLU A 29 -17.83 -9.87 -8.09
CA GLU A 29 -18.38 -11.16 -8.50
C GLU A 29 -17.27 -12.07 -9.08
N PRO A 30 -17.34 -13.39 -8.89
CA PRO A 30 -16.26 -14.31 -9.27
C PRO A 30 -15.78 -14.14 -10.72
N GLU A 31 -16.71 -14.06 -11.67
CA GLU A 31 -16.42 -13.85 -13.09
C GLU A 31 -15.72 -12.51 -13.37
N ASN A 32 -16.14 -11.44 -12.70
CA ASN A 32 -15.57 -10.11 -12.88
C ASN A 32 -14.17 -10.01 -12.24
N ALA A 33 -13.97 -10.68 -11.11
CA ALA A 33 -12.66 -10.79 -10.47
C ALA A 33 -11.65 -11.55 -11.35
N VAL A 34 -12.07 -12.64 -11.99
CA VAL A 34 -11.26 -13.39 -12.97
C VAL A 34 -10.97 -12.55 -14.20
N LEU A 35 -11.98 -11.86 -14.74
CA LEU A 35 -11.83 -10.97 -15.89
C LEU A 35 -10.84 -9.83 -15.61
N GLN A 36 -10.88 -9.24 -14.40
CA GLN A 36 -9.92 -8.22 -14.00
C GLN A 36 -8.47 -8.74 -14.05
N ALA A 37 -8.23 -9.94 -13.52
CA ALA A 37 -6.92 -10.56 -13.55
C ALA A 37 -6.45 -10.81 -14.99
N GLN A 38 -7.34 -11.32 -15.86
CA GLN A 38 -7.05 -11.53 -17.29
C GLN A 38 -6.66 -10.24 -18.01
N MET A 39 -7.37 -9.14 -17.74
CA MET A 39 -7.17 -7.88 -18.46
C MET A 39 -5.95 -7.10 -17.97
N THR A 40 -5.57 -7.24 -16.71
CA THR A 40 -4.63 -6.33 -16.04
C THR A 40 -3.42 -7.01 -15.41
N GLY A 41 -3.47 -8.33 -15.19
CA GLY A 41 -2.51 -9.06 -14.39
C GLY A 41 -2.65 -8.82 -12.87
N TRP A 42 -3.60 -8.01 -12.41
CA TRP A 42 -3.83 -7.78 -10.98
C TRP A 42 -4.71 -8.87 -10.37
N PHE A 43 -4.16 -9.63 -9.44
CA PHE A 43 -4.85 -10.73 -8.79
C PHE A 43 -5.89 -10.29 -7.77
N PRO A 44 -7.09 -10.89 -7.79
CA PRO A 44 -8.14 -10.52 -6.86
C PRO A 44 -7.81 -10.93 -5.42
N GLY A 45 -8.44 -10.24 -4.47
CA GLY A 45 -8.41 -10.63 -3.06
C GLY A 45 -9.28 -11.85 -2.72
N ARG A 46 -9.76 -12.58 -3.72
CA ARG A 46 -10.56 -13.80 -3.57
C ARG A 46 -9.67 -15.03 -3.65
N SER A 47 -9.91 -16.00 -2.77
CA SER A 47 -9.23 -17.30 -2.77
C SER A 47 -10.09 -18.44 -3.31
N ASP A 48 -11.34 -18.16 -3.69
CA ASP A 48 -12.34 -19.12 -4.13
C ASP A 48 -12.58 -19.07 -5.65
N VAL A 49 -11.63 -18.53 -6.42
CA VAL A 49 -11.71 -18.41 -7.88
C VAL A 49 -10.46 -18.97 -8.53
N ASP A 50 -10.65 -19.66 -9.65
CA ASP A 50 -9.54 -20.17 -10.46
C ASP A 50 -9.01 -19.05 -11.36
N LEU A 51 -7.75 -18.67 -11.15
CA LEU A 51 -7.11 -17.63 -11.93
C LEU A 51 -6.49 -18.22 -13.21
N PRO A 52 -6.73 -17.63 -14.39
CA PRO A 52 -6.24 -18.12 -15.68
C PRO A 52 -4.81 -17.65 -15.91
N VAL A 53 -3.93 -17.99 -14.98
CA VAL A 53 -2.50 -17.66 -15.00
C VAL A 53 -1.69 -18.91 -14.70
N ASP A 54 -0.45 -18.94 -15.17
CA ASP A 54 0.44 -20.07 -14.94
C ASP A 54 0.72 -20.24 -13.44
N GLN A 55 0.74 -21.50 -12.98
CA GLN A 55 0.95 -21.84 -11.57
C GLN A 55 2.28 -21.27 -11.04
N GLU A 56 3.34 -21.24 -11.86
CA GLU A 56 4.63 -20.67 -11.49
C GLU A 56 4.52 -19.18 -11.11
N ILE A 57 3.67 -18.41 -11.82
CA ILE A 57 3.41 -17.01 -11.49
C ILE A 57 2.63 -16.93 -10.18
N LEU A 58 1.61 -17.77 -10.00
CA LEU A 58 0.85 -17.79 -8.75
C LEU A 58 1.74 -18.10 -7.55
N ASP A 59 2.61 -19.10 -7.66
CA ASP A 59 3.53 -19.49 -6.60
C ASP A 59 4.55 -18.38 -6.26
N ALA A 60 4.93 -17.57 -7.26
CA ALA A 60 5.81 -16.41 -7.03
C ALA A 60 5.14 -15.28 -6.23
N PHE A 61 3.82 -15.09 -6.38
CA PHE A 61 3.06 -14.03 -5.69
C PHE A 61 2.34 -14.50 -4.42
N TYR A 62 1.98 -15.78 -4.34
CA TYR A 62 1.17 -16.39 -3.28
C TYR A 62 1.88 -17.58 -2.64
N ASN A 63 3.13 -17.39 -2.25
CA ASN A 63 3.84 -18.37 -1.45
C ASN A 63 3.38 -18.29 0.02
N PRO A 64 2.70 -19.32 0.57
CA PRO A 64 2.22 -19.30 1.94
C PRO A 64 3.33 -19.28 3.00
N ASP A 65 4.56 -19.66 2.62
CA ASP A 65 5.72 -19.64 3.51
C ASP A 65 6.39 -18.24 3.57
N GLN A 66 5.97 -17.29 2.73
CA GLN A 66 6.48 -15.93 2.76
C GLN A 66 5.82 -15.09 3.86
N THR A 67 6.64 -14.28 4.54
CA THR A 67 6.13 -13.25 5.45
C THR A 67 5.72 -12.04 4.64
N LEU A 68 4.43 -11.68 4.69
CA LEU A 68 3.91 -10.47 4.08
C LEU A 68 4.20 -9.26 4.97
N TYR A 69 4.93 -8.28 4.44
CA TYR A 69 5.10 -6.98 5.06
C TYR A 69 4.12 -5.98 4.46
N MET A 70 3.17 -5.52 5.27
CA MET A 70 2.23 -4.47 4.89
C MET A 70 2.58 -3.17 5.60
N TYR A 71 2.21 -2.05 4.98
CA TYR A 71 2.28 -0.76 5.66
C TYR A 71 1.38 -0.76 6.90
N PRO A 72 1.82 -0.11 8.00
CA PRO A 72 0.99 0.01 9.18
C PRO A 72 -0.25 0.84 8.87
N LEU A 73 -1.39 0.45 9.43
CA LEU A 73 -2.67 1.16 9.26
C LEU A 73 -2.70 2.41 10.15
N LEU A 74 -1.92 3.43 9.78
CA LEU A 74 -1.85 4.72 10.47
C LEU A 74 -2.51 5.80 9.62
N SER A 75 -3.26 6.70 10.24
CA SER A 75 -3.86 7.85 9.56
C SER A 75 -2.81 8.78 8.93
N CYS A 76 -1.62 8.84 9.53
CA CYS A 76 -0.49 9.62 9.03
C CYS A 76 0.43 8.85 8.07
N ASN A 77 0.10 7.62 7.67
CA ASN A 77 0.98 6.80 6.83
C ASN A 77 1.33 7.48 5.50
N ASP A 78 0.36 8.14 4.85
CA ASP A 78 0.61 8.85 3.59
C ASP A 78 1.62 10.00 3.77
N GLU A 79 1.53 10.73 4.88
CA GLU A 79 2.49 11.80 5.23
C GLU A 79 3.89 11.22 5.48
N LEU A 80 3.98 10.14 6.26
CA LEU A 80 5.25 9.44 6.52
C LEU A 80 5.94 9.02 5.22
N GLN A 81 5.21 8.35 4.33
CA GLN A 81 5.75 7.86 3.07
C GLN A 81 6.17 9.00 2.14
N THR A 82 5.33 10.04 2.02
CA THR A 82 5.59 11.17 1.12
C THR A 82 6.83 11.94 1.52
N LYS A 83 6.95 12.32 2.80
CA LYS A 83 8.09 13.09 3.30
C LYS A 83 9.40 12.29 3.24
N PHE A 84 9.35 11.02 3.61
CA PHE A 84 10.54 10.17 3.52
C PHE A 84 10.97 9.95 2.07
N ALA A 85 10.03 9.70 1.15
CA ALA A 85 10.32 9.55 -0.28
C ALA A 85 10.92 10.84 -0.90
N GLU A 86 10.42 12.02 -0.48
CA GLU A 86 10.97 13.30 -0.90
C GLU A 86 12.43 13.45 -0.47
N LYS A 87 12.77 13.17 0.80
CA LYS A 87 14.15 13.22 1.29
C LYS A 87 15.06 12.21 0.59
N LEU A 88 14.59 10.99 0.38
CA LEU A 88 15.35 9.98 -0.37
C LEU A 88 15.66 10.45 -1.78
N THR A 89 14.69 11.04 -2.47
CA THR A 89 14.86 11.47 -3.87
C THR A 89 15.72 12.72 -3.99
N THR A 90 15.52 13.70 -3.12
CA THR A 90 16.15 15.03 -3.22
C THR A 90 17.51 15.12 -2.54
N VAL A 91 17.77 14.28 -1.53
CA VAL A 91 19.01 14.27 -0.77
C VAL A 91 19.69 12.91 -0.87
N GLY A 92 19.01 11.82 -0.49
CA GLY A 92 19.58 10.47 -0.44
C GLY A 92 20.28 10.05 -1.73
N PHE A 93 19.51 9.86 -2.80
CA PHE A 93 20.03 9.46 -4.11
C PHE A 93 20.79 10.57 -4.83
N ALA A 94 20.56 11.82 -4.46
CA ALA A 94 21.15 12.98 -5.13
C ALA A 94 22.50 13.41 -4.54
N THR A 95 22.96 12.81 -3.43
CA THR A 95 24.20 13.18 -2.73
C THR A 95 25.32 12.18 -3.00
N PRO A 96 26.27 12.47 -3.91
CA PRO A 96 27.37 11.55 -4.21
C PRO A 96 28.26 11.26 -3.01
N ALA A 97 28.34 12.20 -2.05
CA ALA A 97 29.15 12.05 -0.85
C ALA A 97 28.70 10.89 0.05
N PHE A 98 27.48 10.39 -0.08
CA PHE A 98 27.03 9.22 0.66
C PHE A 98 27.62 7.90 0.13
N TYR A 99 28.18 7.88 -1.08
CA TYR A 99 28.76 6.67 -1.64
C TYR A 99 30.10 6.35 -0.97
N GLY A 100 30.12 5.28 -0.17
CA GLY A 100 31.31 4.84 0.57
C GLY A 100 31.57 5.62 1.87
N ASP A 101 30.65 6.50 2.27
CA ASP A 101 30.67 7.18 3.57
C ASP A 101 29.45 6.76 4.39
N ASP A 102 29.61 5.65 5.12
CA ASP A 102 28.55 5.10 5.97
C ASP A 102 28.14 6.09 7.08
N ALA A 103 29.06 6.92 7.57
CA ALA A 103 28.75 7.88 8.63
C ALA A 103 27.84 9.00 8.10
N ALA A 104 28.12 9.52 6.91
CA ALA A 104 27.27 10.51 6.26
C ALA A 104 25.88 9.93 5.92
N MET A 105 25.82 8.70 5.42
CA MET A 105 24.55 8.01 5.16
C MET A 105 23.75 7.80 6.45
N MET A 106 24.40 7.34 7.53
CA MET A 106 23.73 7.13 8.82
C MET A 106 23.19 8.42 9.41
N ALA A 107 23.94 9.53 9.35
CA ALA A 107 23.47 10.83 9.81
C ALA A 107 22.21 11.29 9.07
N PHE A 108 22.15 11.08 7.75
CA PHE A 108 20.96 11.36 6.95
C PHE A 108 19.76 10.47 7.34
N LEU A 109 19.98 9.18 7.58
CA LEU A 109 18.93 8.27 8.03
C LEU A 109 18.42 8.63 9.43
N GLU A 110 19.30 9.06 10.34
CA GLU A 110 18.92 9.56 11.66
C GLU A 110 18.04 10.81 11.57
N GLU A 111 18.34 11.73 10.66
CA GLU A 111 17.51 12.91 10.41
C GLU A 111 16.11 12.51 9.88
N CYS A 112 16.06 11.58 8.93
CA CYS A 112 14.80 11.04 8.44
C CYS A 112 13.98 10.35 9.53
N ALA A 113 14.65 9.60 10.41
CA ALA A 113 14.03 8.93 11.55
C ALA A 113 13.48 9.95 12.56
N ALA A 114 14.22 11.04 12.82
CA ALA A 114 13.77 12.10 13.70
C ALA A 114 12.47 12.76 13.20
N GLU A 115 12.37 13.06 11.90
CA GLU A 115 11.14 13.60 11.31
C GLU A 115 9.98 12.60 11.35
N THR A 116 10.24 11.33 10.99
CA THR A 116 9.26 10.24 11.10
C THR A 116 8.70 10.13 12.52
N ASN A 117 9.59 10.17 13.52
CA ASN A 117 9.21 10.08 14.93
C ASN A 117 8.40 11.30 15.38
N ALA A 118 8.73 12.50 14.90
CA ALA A 118 7.96 13.70 15.20
C ALA A 118 6.52 13.59 14.67
N ILE A 119 6.33 13.14 13.43
CA ILE A 119 4.99 12.93 12.85
C ILE A 119 4.19 11.91 13.65
N LEU A 120 4.83 10.79 14.04
CA LEU A 120 4.19 9.78 14.87
C LEU A 120 3.76 10.34 16.24
N GLN A 121 4.58 11.21 16.84
CA GLN A 121 4.27 11.86 18.12
C GLN A 121 3.11 12.83 18.00
N GLU A 122 3.09 13.67 16.96
CA GLU A 122 2.02 14.62 16.65
C GLU A 122 0.67 13.92 16.45
N ASN A 123 0.69 12.72 15.87
CA ASN A 123 -0.50 11.89 15.65
C ASN A 123 -0.84 10.96 16.83
N GLY A 124 -0.06 10.99 17.92
CA GLY A 124 -0.32 10.18 19.12
C GLY A 124 -0.12 8.67 18.94
N VAL A 125 0.68 8.26 17.96
CA VAL A 125 0.94 6.84 17.60
C VAL A 125 2.41 6.44 17.76
N TYR A 126 3.23 7.27 18.38
CA TYR A 126 4.64 6.98 18.64
C TYR A 126 4.83 5.96 19.77
N GLY A 127 5.68 4.96 19.54
CA GLY A 127 6.06 3.96 20.57
C GLY A 127 4.99 2.91 20.89
N GLY A 128 4.02 2.72 19.98
CA GLY A 128 3.04 1.64 20.05
C GLY A 128 3.62 0.25 19.81
#